data_AF-A0A954PZ70-F1
#
_entry.id   AF-A0A954PZ70-F1
#
_cell.length_a   1.000
_cell.length_b   1.000
_cell.length_c   1.000
_cell.angle_alpha   90.00
_cell.angle_beta   90.00
_cell.angle_gamma   90.00
#
_symmetry.space_group_name_H-M   'P 1'
#
loop_
_entity.id
_entity.type
_entity.pdbx_description
1 polymer ?
#
loop_
_entity_poly.entity_id
_entity_poly.type
_entity_poly.pdbx_seq_one_letter_code
_entity_poly.pdbx_strand_id
1 'polypeptide(L)'
;SNVDDPRMLAQLIAALNEVAGSMRIVFPVHPRTRARLAADQIRVADRIQMVDPLGYFDFMRLMKSANVVMTDSGGVQEETTYLGVTCLTVRPNTERPITIDQGTNRLVQPGKDTLLAAWKDVQTNPPNRRCPELWDGKASERIATHLLKLNG
;
A
#
# COMPACT_ATOMS: atom_id res chain seq x y z
N SER A 1 7.91 10.21 9.58
CA SER A 1 7.22 9.25 8.70
C SER A 1 8.02 9.13 7.40
N ASN A 2 7.68 8.19 6.52
CA ASN A 2 8.38 7.99 5.23
C ASN A 2 8.48 9.26 4.37
N VAL A 3 7.50 10.16 4.48
CA VAL A 3 7.40 11.37 3.66
C VAL A 3 7.86 12.66 4.39
N ASP A 4 8.14 12.57 5.69
CA ASP A 4 8.55 13.72 6.51
C ASP A 4 10.07 13.86 6.65
N ASP A 5 10.79 12.74 6.52
CA ASP A 5 12.25 12.74 6.47
C ASP A 5 12.70 12.82 4.99
N PRO A 6 13.34 13.93 4.56
CA PRO A 6 13.80 14.10 3.19
C PRO A 6 14.74 12.99 2.72
N ARG A 7 15.59 12.45 3.62
CA ARG A 7 16.53 11.37 3.27
C ARG A 7 15.77 10.08 2.98
N MET A 8 14.80 9.74 3.83
CA MET A 8 13.95 8.58 3.64
C MET A 8 13.11 8.71 2.37
N LEU A 9 12.48 9.87 2.15
CA LEU A 9 11.70 10.14 0.94
C LEU A 9 12.56 9.98 -0.31
N ALA A 10 13.77 10.55 -0.33
CA ALA A 10 14.69 10.41 -1.45
C ALA A 10 15.08 8.95 -1.72
N GLN A 11 15.33 8.15 -0.68
CA GLN A 11 15.63 6.72 -0.82
C GLN A 11 14.44 5.95 -1.41
N LEU A 12 13.23 6.20 -0.94
CA LEU A 12 12.03 5.53 -1.44
C LEU A 12 11.73 5.92 -2.89
N ILE A 13 11.86 7.20 -3.25
CA ILE A 13 11.69 7.62 -4.65
C ILE A 13 12.79 7.03 -5.55
N ALA A 14 14.03 6.93 -5.06
CA ALA A 14 15.09 6.26 -5.80
C ALA A 14 14.76 4.78 -6.08
N ALA A 15 14.18 4.07 -5.11
CA ALA A 15 13.68 2.71 -5.34
C ALA A 15 12.52 2.67 -6.33
N LEU A 16 11.53 3.56 -6.20
CA LEU A 16 10.41 3.64 -7.15
C LEU A 16 10.89 3.96 -8.58
N ASN A 17 11.92 4.78 -8.76
CA ASN A 17 12.51 5.05 -10.07
C ASN A 17 13.09 3.80 -10.72
N GLU A 18 13.73 2.92 -9.95
CA GLU A 18 14.24 1.64 -10.45
C GLU A 18 13.11 0.65 -10.75
N VAL A 19 12.09 0.58 -9.89
CA VAL A 19 10.87 -0.22 -10.14
C VAL A 19 10.19 0.25 -11.43
N ALA A 20 10.13 1.57 -11.65
CA ALA A 20 9.53 2.19 -12.82
C ALA A 20 10.21 1.78 -14.14
N GLY A 21 11.46 1.30 -14.09
CA GLY A 21 12.18 0.75 -15.22
C GLY A 21 11.57 -0.54 -15.77
N SER A 22 10.90 -1.34 -14.94
CA SER A 22 10.26 -2.60 -15.35
C SER A 22 8.73 -2.55 -15.39
N MET A 23 8.09 -1.62 -14.67
CA MET A 23 6.63 -1.49 -14.60
C MET A 23 6.20 -0.02 -14.57
N ARG A 24 5.02 0.32 -15.08
CA ARG A 24 4.46 1.67 -14.92
C ARG A 24 3.98 1.85 -13.47
N ILE A 25 4.25 3.01 -12.88
CA ILE A 25 3.78 3.35 -11.53
C ILE A 25 2.75 4.47 -11.64
N VAL A 26 1.61 4.29 -10.97
CA VAL A 26 0.67 5.39 -10.68
C VAL A 26 0.84 5.76 -9.21
N PHE A 27 1.15 7.01 -8.93
CA PHE A 27 1.42 7.49 -7.59
C PHE A 27 0.44 8.62 -7.22
N PRO A 28 -0.72 8.28 -6.59
CA PRO A 28 -1.60 9.27 -5.99
C PRO A 28 -0.87 9.96 -4.84
N VAL A 29 -0.38 11.18 -5.08
CA VAL A 29 0.55 11.86 -4.19
C VAL A 29 -0.16 12.98 -3.44
N HIS A 30 -0.06 12.97 -2.10
CA HIS A 30 -0.60 14.05 -1.28
C HIS A 30 0.11 15.38 -1.61
N PRO A 31 -0.59 16.53 -1.66
CA PRO A 31 0.02 17.83 -1.98
C PRO A 31 1.27 18.16 -1.15
N ARG A 32 1.25 17.80 0.14
CA ARG A 32 2.41 17.89 1.05
C ARG A 32 3.64 17.14 0.53
N THR A 33 3.48 15.88 0.12
CA THR A 33 4.59 15.06 -0.40
C THR A 33 5.08 15.62 -1.73
N ARG A 34 4.17 16.04 -2.62
CA ARG A 34 4.52 16.69 -3.89
C ARG A 34 5.36 17.95 -3.67
N ALA A 35 4.98 18.80 -2.71
CA ALA A 35 5.74 20.00 -2.36
C ALA A 35 7.15 19.67 -1.82
N ARG A 36 7.29 18.61 -1.01
CA ARG A 36 8.59 18.14 -0.51
C ARG A 36 9.50 17.65 -1.64
N LEU A 37 8.97 16.84 -2.55
CA LEU A 37 9.73 16.37 -3.72
C LEU A 37 10.29 17.54 -4.53
N ALA A 38 9.49 18.59 -4.73
CA ALA A 38 9.93 19.80 -5.43
C ALA A 38 10.97 20.60 -4.63
N ALA A 39 10.72 20.84 -3.34
CA ALA A 39 11.62 21.60 -2.47
C ALA A 39 13.00 20.97 -2.33
N ASP A 40 13.05 19.64 -2.21
CA ASP A 40 14.28 18.87 -2.05
C ASP A 40 14.88 18.43 -3.40
N GLN A 41 14.31 18.89 -4.53
CA GLN A 41 14.73 18.57 -5.90
C GLN A 41 14.87 17.07 -6.18
N ILE A 42 14.01 16.25 -5.55
CA ILE A 42 14.01 14.80 -5.69
C ILE A 42 13.44 14.44 -7.06
N ARG A 43 14.28 13.87 -7.93
CA ARG A 43 13.88 13.46 -9.28
C ARG A 43 12.94 12.25 -9.23
N VAL A 44 11.77 12.40 -9.84
CA VAL A 44 10.80 11.32 -10.09
C VAL A 44 10.91 10.94 -11.57
N ALA A 45 10.98 9.64 -11.87
CA ALA A 45 11.08 9.15 -13.25
C ALA A 45 9.78 9.39 -14.04
N ASP A 46 9.90 9.64 -15.35
CA ASP A 46 8.74 9.95 -16.22
C ASP A 46 7.72 8.80 -16.31
N ARG A 47 8.17 7.56 -16.03
CA ARG A 47 7.30 6.37 -15.96
C ARG A 47 6.50 6.26 -14.66
N ILE A 48 6.72 7.18 -13.72
CA ILE A 48 5.93 7.36 -12.50
C ILE A 48 4.93 8.49 -12.75
N GLN A 49 3.67 8.12 -12.98
CA GLN A 49 2.60 9.08 -13.15
C GLN A 49 2.13 9.55 -11.76
N MET A 50 2.58 10.74 -11.36
CA MET A 50 2.06 11.41 -10.17
C MET A 50 0.68 12.00 -10.46
N VAL A 51 -0.35 11.52 -9.76
CA VAL A 51 -1.72 12.04 -9.87
C VAL A 51 -2.14 12.66 -8.54
N ASP A 52 -3.16 13.51 -8.58
CA ASP A 52 -3.73 14.06 -7.36
C ASP A 52 -4.46 12.98 -6.55
N PRO A 53 -4.68 13.18 -5.24
CA PRO A 53 -5.40 12.23 -4.42
C PRO A 53 -6.77 11.88 -5.03
N LEU A 54 -7.05 10.58 -5.11
CA LEU A 54 -8.25 10.05 -5.74
C LEU A 54 -9.40 9.93 -4.74
N GLY A 55 -10.64 10.03 -5.24
CA GLY A 55 -11.82 9.64 -4.47
C GLY A 55 -11.80 8.14 -4.15
N TYR A 56 -12.52 7.74 -3.10
CA TYR A 56 -12.48 6.37 -2.59
C TYR A 56 -12.72 5.29 -3.65
N PHE A 57 -13.77 5.44 -4.46
CA PHE A 57 -14.12 4.45 -5.48
C PHE A 57 -13.08 4.36 -6.60
N ASP A 58 -12.52 5.49 -7.03
CA ASP A 58 -11.48 5.50 -8.06
C ASP A 58 -10.17 4.90 -7.54
N PHE A 59 -9.85 5.18 -6.27
CA PHE A 59 -8.70 4.58 -5.60
C PHE A 59 -8.86 3.05 -5.45
N MET A 60 -10.05 2.57 -5.05
CA MET A 60 -10.36 1.14 -4.99
C MET A 60 -10.26 0.47 -6.35
N ARG A 61 -10.76 1.11 -7.42
CA ARG A 61 -10.62 0.61 -8.80
C ARG A 61 -9.15 0.53 -9.22
N LEU A 62 -8.37 1.58 -8.95
CA LEU A 62 -6.94 1.60 -9.23
C LEU A 62 -6.22 0.46 -8.52
N MET A 63 -6.46 0.26 -7.22
CA MET A 63 -5.85 -0.84 -6.45
C MET A 63 -6.26 -2.21 -7.00
N LYS A 64 -7.54 -2.42 -7.30
CA LYS A 64 -8.04 -3.70 -7.83
C LYS A 64 -7.39 -4.08 -9.16
N SER A 65 -6.99 -3.10 -9.96
CA SER A 65 -6.30 -3.31 -11.25
C SER A 65 -4.77 -3.37 -11.13
N ALA A 66 -4.21 -3.10 -9.96
CA ALA A 66 -2.76 -3.10 -9.76
C ALA A 66 -2.21 -4.54 -9.63
N ASN A 67 -0.99 -4.77 -10.14
CA ASN A 67 -0.26 -6.00 -9.88
C ASN A 67 0.26 -6.06 -8.45
N VAL A 68 0.79 -4.93 -7.97
CA VAL A 68 1.35 -4.73 -6.63
C VAL A 68 1.02 -3.31 -6.17
N VAL A 69 0.69 -3.16 -4.89
CA VAL A 69 0.54 -1.86 -4.22
C VAL A 69 1.69 -1.70 -3.22
N MET A 70 2.37 -0.55 -3.26
CA MET A 70 3.37 -0.18 -2.25
C MET A 70 2.81 0.97 -1.42
N THR A 71 2.74 0.82 -0.10
CA THR A 71 2.00 1.76 0.78
C THR A 71 2.59 1.83 2.17
N ASP A 72 2.30 2.90 2.91
CA ASP A 72 2.45 2.96 4.37
C ASP A 72 1.09 3.12 5.09
N SER A 73 -0.01 3.15 4.35
CA SER A 73 -1.36 3.29 4.91
C SER A 73 -1.86 1.99 5.53
N GLY A 74 -2.40 2.07 6.75
CA GLY A 74 -3.06 0.95 7.43
C GLY A 74 -4.29 0.42 6.68
N GLY A 75 -5.20 1.32 6.27
CA GLY A 75 -6.43 0.94 5.56
C GLY A 75 -6.15 0.24 4.22
N VAL A 76 -5.12 0.70 3.50
CA VAL A 76 -4.74 0.09 2.22
C VAL A 76 -4.25 -1.35 2.39
N GLN A 77 -3.64 -1.71 3.52
CA GLN A 77 -3.24 -3.09 3.80
C GLN A 77 -4.45 -4.02 3.85
N GLU A 78 -5.53 -3.57 4.49
CA GLU A 78 -6.77 -4.33 4.60
C GLU A 78 -7.48 -4.38 3.24
N GLU A 79 -7.61 -3.25 2.56
CA GLU A 79 -8.29 -3.16 1.25
C GLU A 79 -7.59 -4.03 0.18
N THR A 80 -6.27 -3.99 0.11
CA THR A 80 -5.50 -4.82 -0.84
C THR A 80 -5.63 -6.32 -0.53
N THR A 81 -5.62 -6.69 0.75
CA THR A 81 -5.88 -8.08 1.18
C THR A 81 -7.28 -8.53 0.77
N TYR A 82 -8.30 -7.72 1.03
CA TYR A 82 -9.68 -8.01 0.63
C TYR A 82 -9.82 -8.18 -0.89
N LEU A 83 -9.14 -7.30 -1.66
CA LEU A 83 -9.16 -7.34 -3.12
C LEU A 83 -8.28 -8.45 -3.72
N GLY A 84 -7.50 -9.18 -2.91
CA GLY A 84 -6.57 -10.20 -3.40
C GLY A 84 -5.39 -9.60 -4.19
N VAL A 85 -4.99 -8.36 -3.89
CA VAL A 85 -3.92 -7.61 -4.54
C VAL A 85 -2.68 -7.65 -3.66
N THR A 86 -1.53 -8.02 -4.22
CA THR A 86 -0.25 -8.05 -3.52
C THR A 86 0.11 -6.67 -2.96
N CYS A 87 0.50 -6.61 -1.69
CA CYS A 87 0.83 -5.37 -0.99
C CYS A 87 2.24 -5.44 -0.38
N LEU A 88 3.01 -4.38 -0.54
CA LEU A 88 4.27 -4.14 0.16
C LEU A 88 4.07 -2.94 1.09
N THR A 89 3.95 -3.22 2.39
CA THR A 89 3.83 -2.17 3.41
C THR A 89 5.21 -1.68 3.82
N VAL A 90 5.53 -0.44 3.47
CA VAL A 90 6.82 0.19 3.76
C VAL A 90 6.81 0.79 5.16
N ARG A 91 6.82 -0.05 6.19
CA ARG A 91 6.82 0.33 7.61
C ARG A 91 7.66 -0.64 8.43
N PRO A 92 8.22 -0.21 9.58
CA PRO A 92 8.93 -1.12 10.48
C PRO A 92 8.01 -2.09 11.22
N ASN A 93 6.71 -1.78 11.33
CA ASN A 93 5.69 -2.56 12.01
C ASN A 93 4.30 -2.25 11.43
N THR A 94 3.32 -3.12 11.73
CA THR A 94 1.92 -2.92 11.37
C THR A 94 0.98 -3.37 12.48
N GLU A 95 -0.12 -2.63 12.63
CA GLU A 95 -1.28 -2.96 13.46
C GLU A 95 -2.25 -3.95 12.79
N ARG A 96 -1.92 -4.43 11.58
CA ARG A 96 -2.73 -5.35 10.76
C ARG A 96 -1.99 -6.66 10.44
N PRO A 97 -1.51 -7.42 11.45
CA PRO A 97 -0.72 -8.64 11.22
C PRO A 97 -1.45 -9.68 10.36
N ILE A 98 -2.78 -9.74 10.44
CA ILE A 98 -3.61 -10.64 9.62
C ILE A 98 -3.42 -10.45 8.11
N THR A 99 -3.07 -9.23 7.66
CA THR A 99 -2.80 -8.95 6.25
C THR A 99 -1.51 -9.61 5.77
N ILE A 100 -0.59 -9.92 6.69
CA ILE A 100 0.67 -10.63 6.43
C ILE A 100 0.45 -12.13 6.61
N ASP A 101 -0.13 -12.53 7.74
CA ASP A 101 -0.24 -13.94 8.14
C ASP A 101 -1.22 -14.72 7.25
N GLN A 102 -2.32 -14.07 6.83
CA GLN A 102 -3.39 -14.69 6.07
C GLN A 102 -3.68 -13.99 4.74
N GLY A 103 -3.13 -12.79 4.54
CA GLY A 103 -3.46 -11.92 3.43
C GLY A 103 -2.38 -11.82 2.36
N THR A 104 -2.37 -10.70 1.67
CA THR A 104 -1.53 -10.45 0.49
C THR A 104 -0.35 -9.52 0.78
N ASN A 105 -0.13 -9.16 2.04
CA ASN A 105 0.78 -8.10 2.44
C ASN A 105 2.16 -8.64 2.85
N ARG A 106 3.18 -7.82 2.65
CA ARG A 106 4.52 -8.02 3.19
C ARG A 106 5.00 -6.75 3.83
N LEU A 107 5.52 -6.87 5.05
CA LEU A 107 6.13 -5.75 5.75
C LEU A 107 7.57 -5.55 5.27
N VAL A 108 7.90 -4.32 4.91
CA VAL A 108 9.18 -3.93 4.34
C VAL A 108 9.72 -2.75 5.14
N GLN A 109 10.95 -2.88 5.64
CA GLN A 109 11.62 -1.76 6.30
C GLN A 109 11.79 -0.60 5.32
N PRO A 110 11.48 0.66 5.71
CA PRO A 110 11.70 1.81 4.85
C PRO A 110 13.17 1.94 4.44
N GLY A 111 13.40 2.04 3.14
CA GLY A 111 14.74 2.15 2.57
C GLY A 111 14.77 1.72 1.12
N LYS A 112 15.79 2.18 0.39
CA LYS A 112 15.93 1.90 -1.04
C LYS A 112 16.14 0.40 -1.28
N ASP A 113 17.19 -0.15 -0.68
CA ASP A 113 17.63 -1.53 -0.97
C ASP A 113 16.64 -2.56 -0.44
N THR A 114 16.03 -2.28 0.72
CA THR A 114 14.98 -3.13 1.32
C THR A 114 13.74 -3.18 0.45
N LEU A 115 13.29 -2.04 -0.09
CA LEU A 115 12.15 -2.00 -1.00
C LEU A 115 12.44 -2.72 -2.33
N LEU A 116 13.64 -2.54 -2.89
CA LEU A 116 14.03 -3.24 -4.13
C LEU A 116 14.17 -4.75 -3.93
N ALA A 117 14.70 -5.19 -2.79
CA ALA A 117 14.76 -6.61 -2.45
C ALA A 117 13.35 -7.21 -2.32
N ALA A 118 12.44 -6.53 -1.60
CA ALA A 118 11.05 -6.97 -1.46
C ALA A 118 10.30 -6.99 -2.80
N TRP A 119 10.55 -6.00 -3.67
CA TRP A 119 10.01 -5.97 -5.03
C TRP A 119 10.47 -7.17 -5.87
N LYS A 120 11.78 -7.48 -5.86
CA LYS A 120 12.31 -8.65 -6.58
C LYS A 120 11.72 -9.95 -6.05
N ASP A 121 11.67 -10.10 -4.73
CA ASP A 121 11.16 -11.32 -4.10
C ASP A 121 9.66 -11.52 -4.36
N VAL A 122 8.86 -10.45 -4.39
CA VAL A 122 7.41 -10.59 -4.61
C VAL A 122 7.05 -10.95 -6.06
N GLN A 123 7.93 -10.65 -7.00
CA GLN A 123 7.78 -11.08 -8.40
C GLN A 123 7.96 -12.58 -8.56
N THR A 124 8.87 -13.20 -7.80
CA THR A 124 9.15 -14.64 -7.85
C THR A 124 8.30 -15.44 -6.88
N ASN A 125 8.03 -14.87 -5.72
CA ASN A 125 7.33 -15.50 -4.61
C ASN A 125 6.14 -14.62 -4.20
N PRO A 126 5.06 -14.50 -5.00
CA PRO A 126 3.91 -13.70 -4.58
C PRO A 126 3.23 -14.31 -3.34
N PRO A 127 2.67 -13.50 -2.42
CA PRO A 127 1.92 -14.00 -1.28
C PRO A 127 0.66 -14.72 -1.75
N ASN A 128 0.20 -15.68 -0.94
CA ASN A 128 -1.01 -16.43 -1.24
C ASN A 128 -2.24 -15.50 -1.14
N ARG A 129 -3.10 -15.52 -2.15
CA ARG A 129 -4.27 -14.65 -2.23
C ARG A 129 -5.44 -15.31 -1.52
N ARG A 130 -5.44 -15.25 -0.20
CA ARG A 130 -6.55 -15.71 0.64
C ARG A 130 -7.25 -14.51 1.28
N CYS A 131 -8.58 -14.50 1.20
CA CYS A 131 -9.38 -13.58 1.98
C CYS A 131 -9.46 -14.12 3.42
N PRO A 132 -9.12 -13.33 4.45
CA PRO A 132 -9.24 -13.76 5.84
C PRO A 132 -10.69 -14.11 6.20
N GLU A 133 -10.85 -14.94 7.24
CA GLU A 133 -12.17 -15.31 7.73
C GLU A 133 -12.96 -14.08 8.18
N LEU A 134 -14.28 -14.07 7.96
CA LEU A 134 -15.22 -12.99 8.28
C LEU A 134 -15.07 -11.70 7.45
N TRP A 135 -14.17 -11.66 6.47
CA TRP A 135 -14.04 -10.56 5.51
C TRP A 135 -15.04 -10.72 4.35
N ASP A 136 -16.26 -11.10 4.67
CA ASP A 136 -17.33 -11.47 3.72
C ASP A 136 -18.33 -10.33 3.47
N GLY A 137 -18.00 -9.11 3.91
CA GLY A 137 -18.85 -7.93 3.77
C GLY A 137 -20.04 -7.88 4.74
N LYS A 138 -20.17 -8.82 5.68
CA LYS A 138 -21.31 -8.88 6.63
C LYS A 138 -21.03 -8.29 8.00
N ALA A 139 -20.00 -7.44 8.11
CA ALA A 139 -19.61 -6.85 9.39
C ALA A 139 -20.73 -6.02 10.02
N SER A 140 -21.42 -5.19 9.24
CA SER A 140 -22.53 -4.34 9.70
C SER A 140 -23.70 -5.17 10.24
N GLU A 141 -24.11 -6.23 9.53
CA GLU A 141 -25.18 -7.14 9.95
C GLU A 141 -24.86 -7.83 11.28
N ARG A 142 -23.64 -8.33 11.44
CA ARG A 142 -23.18 -8.95 12.69
C ARG A 142 -23.18 -7.94 13.83
N ILE A 143 -22.62 -6.75 13.62
CA ILE A 143 -22.56 -5.70 14.65
C ILE A 143 -23.97 -5.31 15.09
N ALA A 144 -24.89 -5.04 14.14
CA ALA A 144 -26.27 -4.71 14.45
C ALA A 144 -26.95 -5.83 15.25
N THR A 145 -26.75 -7.09 14.86
CA THR A 145 -27.28 -8.26 15.58
C THR A 145 -26.75 -8.32 17.02
N HIS A 146 -25.47 -8.04 17.25
CA HIS A 146 -24.88 -8.04 18.58
C HIS A 146 -25.43 -6.90 19.45
N LEU A 147 -25.58 -5.70 18.90
CA LEU A 147 -26.11 -4.55 19.64
C LEU A 147 -27.57 -4.77 20.07
N LEU A 148 -28.40 -5.38 19.21
CA LEU A 148 -29.78 -5.70 19.56
C LEU A 148 -29.90 -6.70 20.71
N LYS A 149 -28.97 -7.66 20.81
CA LYS A 149 -28.93 -8.65 21.91
C LYS A 149 -28.49 -8.06 23.26
N LEU A 150 -27.81 -6.91 23.26
CA LEU A 150 -27.40 -6.23 24.49
C LEU A 150 -28.51 -5.36 25.09
N ASN A 151 -29.52 -5.02 24.27
CA ASN A 151 -30.62 -4.13 24.63
C ASN A 151 -31.94 -4.85 24.91
N GLY A 152 -31.95 -6.19 24.88
CA GLY A 152 -33.10 -7.03 25.21
C GLY A 152 -32.78 -7.97 26.35
#